data_AF-A0A1F6S256-F1
#
_entry.id   AF-A0A1F6S256-F1
#
_cell.length_a   1.000
_cell.length_b   1.000
_cell.length_c   1.000
_cell.angle_alpha   90.00
_cell.angle_beta   90.00
_cell.angle_gamma   90.00
#
_symmetry.space_group_name_H-M   'P 1'
#
loop_
_entity.id
_entity.type
_entity.pdbx_description
1 polymer ?
#
loop_
_entity_poly.entity_id
_entity_poly.type
_entity_poly.pdbx_seq_one_letter_code
_entity_poly.pdbx_strand_id
1 'polypeptide(L)'
;MIHTIQQLKQKWNKEEDSYLKKEIGDGVQKFVKDCLKSAELFNLKDGLNSTPLEKRKNEFTEESKTKAARKADIIIYVNRDIVIPVEVERHENIDAGLGQLLQYQADIDKKYGILTDGYLWRFYNNAYLLRSNNTPQLAAAGNMLE
;
A
#
# COMPACT_ATOMS: atom_id res chain seq x y z
N MET A 1 -12.23 7.78 10.17
CA MET A 1 -11.58 7.60 11.48
C MET A 1 -10.08 7.66 11.25
N ILE A 2 -9.34 8.36 12.12
CA ILE A 2 -7.87 8.29 12.14
C ILE A 2 -7.52 7.06 12.98
N HIS A 3 -6.70 6.15 12.46
CA HIS A 3 -6.30 4.94 13.17
C HIS A 3 -4.93 5.15 13.83
N THR A 4 -4.83 5.04 15.15
CA THR A 4 -3.52 5.02 15.84
C THR A 4 -2.83 3.68 15.62
N ILE A 5 -1.51 3.61 15.81
CA ILE A 5 -0.73 2.37 15.76
C ILE A 5 -1.33 1.33 16.70
N GLN A 6 -1.77 1.72 17.90
CA GLN A 6 -2.35 0.79 18.87
C GLN A 6 -3.68 0.22 18.37
N GLN A 7 -4.52 1.03 17.73
CA GLN A 7 -5.77 0.58 17.13
C GLN A 7 -5.52 -0.36 15.94
N LEU A 8 -4.50 -0.06 15.12
CA LEU A 8 -4.09 -0.95 14.02
C LEU A 8 -3.58 -2.29 14.55
N LYS A 9 -2.74 -2.31 15.59
CA LYS A 9 -2.29 -3.55 16.24
C LYS A 9 -3.45 -4.37 16.77
N GLN A 10 -4.41 -3.74 17.45
CA GLN A 10 -5.60 -4.43 17.95
C GLN A 10 -6.45 -5.00 16.81
N LYS A 11 -6.61 -4.25 15.72
CA LYS A 11 -7.34 -4.73 14.53
C LYS A 11 -6.63 -5.92 13.89
N TRP A 12 -5.31 -5.85 13.72
CA TRP A 12 -4.51 -6.95 13.20
C TRP A 12 -4.72 -8.21 14.02
N ASN A 13 -4.43 -8.17 15.32
CA ASN A 13 -4.54 -9.32 16.21
C ASN A 13 -5.95 -9.93 16.26
N LYS A 14 -6.99 -9.11 16.05
CA LYS A 14 -8.37 -9.58 16.02
C LYS A 14 -8.72 -10.33 14.73
N GLU A 15 -8.10 -9.96 13.61
CA GLU A 15 -8.50 -10.39 12.28
C GLU A 15 -7.44 -11.26 11.56
N GLU A 16 -6.24 -11.43 12.12
CA GLU A 16 -5.08 -12.13 11.55
C GLU A 16 -5.42 -13.53 11.00
N ASP A 17 -6.12 -14.36 11.77
CA ASP A 17 -6.58 -15.68 11.32
C ASP A 17 -7.46 -15.61 10.07
N SER A 18 -8.23 -14.54 9.92
CA SER A 18 -9.06 -14.32 8.74
C SER A 18 -8.25 -13.82 7.55
N TYR A 19 -7.15 -13.10 7.80
CA TYR A 19 -6.24 -12.61 6.77
C TYR A 19 -5.43 -13.74 6.10
N LEU A 20 -5.26 -14.88 6.77
CA LEU A 20 -4.69 -16.10 6.18
C LEU A 20 -5.67 -16.82 5.23
N LYS A 21 -6.98 -16.64 5.41
CA LYS A 21 -8.03 -17.47 4.78
C LYS A 21 -8.82 -16.75 3.70
N LYS A 22 -9.02 -15.44 3.81
CA LYS A 22 -9.85 -14.65 2.89
C LYS A 22 -9.11 -14.36 1.57
N GLU A 23 -9.90 -14.24 0.50
CA GLU A 23 -9.42 -13.78 -0.81
C GLU A 23 -8.97 -12.31 -0.76
N ILE A 24 -8.10 -11.95 -1.70
CA ILE A 24 -7.62 -10.59 -1.93
C ILE A 24 -8.83 -9.70 -2.28
N GLY A 25 -9.05 -8.63 -1.52
CA GLY A 25 -10.20 -7.71 -1.70
C GLY A 25 -10.90 -7.27 -0.42
N ASP A 26 -11.08 -8.17 0.56
CA ASP A 26 -12.03 -7.90 1.67
C ASP A 26 -11.38 -7.76 3.06
N GLY A 27 -10.23 -8.41 3.29
CA GLY A 27 -9.55 -8.44 4.59
C GLY A 27 -8.33 -7.51 4.65
N VAL A 28 -7.21 -8.00 4.12
CA VAL A 28 -5.91 -7.33 4.18
C VAL A 28 -5.94 -5.96 3.52
N GLN A 29 -6.58 -5.82 2.36
CA GLN A 29 -6.66 -4.54 1.65
C GLN A 29 -7.36 -3.47 2.51
N LYS A 30 -8.40 -3.82 3.26
CA LYS A 30 -9.06 -2.89 4.20
C LYS A 30 -8.13 -2.51 5.35
N PHE A 31 -7.34 -3.45 5.88
CA PHE A 31 -6.33 -3.15 6.89
C PHE A 31 -5.24 -2.22 6.37
N VAL A 32 -4.71 -2.48 5.18
CA VAL A 32 -3.72 -1.65 4.49
C VAL A 32 -4.26 -0.23 4.31
N LYS A 33 -5.51 -0.06 3.88
CA LYS A 33 -6.14 1.28 3.77
C LYS A 33 -6.20 2.03 5.09
N ASP A 34 -6.50 1.34 6.19
CA ASP A 34 -6.47 1.96 7.52
C ASP A 34 -5.05 2.38 7.92
N CYS A 35 -4.03 1.61 7.53
CA CYS A 35 -2.62 2.00 7.71
C CYS A 35 -2.27 3.24 6.88
N LEU A 36 -2.68 3.30 5.61
CA LEU A 36 -2.44 4.46 4.73
C LEU A 36 -3.06 5.76 5.29
N LYS A 37 -4.24 5.65 5.93
CA LYS A 37 -4.93 6.79 6.56
C LYS A 37 -4.38 7.17 7.93
N SER A 38 -3.58 6.31 8.56
CA SER A 38 -3.01 6.59 9.86
C SER A 38 -2.00 7.73 9.77
N ALA A 39 -2.22 8.80 10.52
CA ALA A 39 -1.29 9.92 10.64
C ALA A 39 0.07 9.50 11.24
N GLU A 40 0.10 8.38 11.98
CA GLU A 40 1.29 7.84 12.61
C GLU A 40 2.12 6.94 11.66
N LEU A 41 1.59 6.59 10.48
CA LEU A 41 2.29 5.75 9.50
C LEU A 41 2.52 6.44 8.15
N PHE A 42 1.44 6.85 7.47
CA PHE A 42 1.53 7.38 6.10
C PHE A 42 0.83 8.73 5.91
N ASN A 43 -0.19 9.01 6.73
CA ASN A 43 -0.95 10.27 6.72
C ASN A 43 -1.55 10.63 5.35
N LEU A 44 -2.13 9.65 4.65
CA LEU A 44 -2.75 9.83 3.35
C LEU A 44 -4.28 9.96 3.47
N LYS A 45 -4.87 10.69 2.52
CA LYS A 45 -6.33 10.75 2.33
C LYS A 45 -6.77 9.94 1.12
N ASP A 46 -8.06 9.63 1.03
CA ASP A 46 -8.65 9.11 -0.20
C ASP A 46 -8.60 10.18 -1.31
N GLY A 47 -8.14 9.80 -2.49
CA GLY A 47 -8.15 10.63 -3.70
C GLY A 47 -9.41 10.38 -4.53
N LEU A 48 -9.84 11.40 -5.29
CA LEU A 48 -10.92 11.25 -6.26
C LEU A 48 -10.35 10.83 -7.62
N ASN A 49 -11.04 9.98 -8.36
CA ASN A 49 -10.63 9.59 -9.72
C ASN A 49 -10.62 10.79 -10.69
N SER A 50 -11.46 11.79 -10.44
CA SER A 50 -11.52 13.02 -11.23
C SER A 50 -10.38 14.00 -10.96
N THR A 51 -9.59 13.81 -9.89
CA THR A 51 -8.46 14.70 -9.59
C THR A 51 -7.37 14.53 -10.65
N PRO A 52 -6.99 15.60 -11.37
CA PRO A 52 -5.86 15.57 -12.30
C PRO A 52 -4.52 15.29 -11.58
N LEU A 53 -3.59 14.60 -12.24
CA LEU A 53 -2.31 14.15 -11.65
C LEU A 53 -1.52 15.30 -11.00
N GLU A 54 -1.50 16.47 -11.63
CA GLU A 54 -0.76 17.65 -11.16
C GLU A 54 -1.29 18.24 -9.84
N LYS A 55 -2.52 17.87 -9.45
CA LYS A 55 -3.14 18.30 -8.19
C LYS A 55 -3.07 17.24 -7.10
N ARG A 56 -2.60 16.02 -7.41
CA ARG A 56 -2.53 14.91 -6.45
C ARG A 56 -1.35 15.09 -5.51
N LYS A 57 -1.62 15.00 -4.21
CA LYS A 57 -0.62 15.10 -3.15
C LYS A 57 -1.11 14.42 -1.88
N ASN A 58 -0.26 13.59 -1.29
CA ASN A 58 -0.52 12.85 -0.06
C ASN A 58 -1.90 12.17 -0.06
N GLU A 59 -2.22 11.49 -1.16
CA GLU A 59 -3.48 10.78 -1.32
C GLU A 59 -3.26 9.41 -1.97
N PHE A 60 -4.25 8.53 -1.87
CA PHE A 60 -4.26 7.26 -2.61
C PHE A 60 -5.60 7.02 -3.30
N THR A 61 -5.58 6.31 -4.42
CA THR A 61 -6.78 5.82 -5.11
C THR A 61 -6.77 4.30 -5.12
N GLU A 62 -7.95 3.71 -5.04
CA GLU A 62 -8.13 2.28 -5.21
C GLU A 62 -8.25 1.97 -6.70
N GLU A 63 -7.97 0.72 -7.08
CA GLU A 63 -8.59 0.15 -8.27
C GLU A 63 -8.28 0.89 -9.59
N SER A 64 -7.13 1.54 -9.66
CA SER A 64 -6.80 2.46 -10.74
C SER A 64 -6.27 1.69 -11.95
N LYS A 65 -6.97 1.78 -13.08
CA LYS A 65 -6.52 1.18 -14.33
C LYS A 65 -5.20 1.83 -14.77
N THR A 66 -4.16 1.02 -14.91
CA THR A 66 -2.92 1.39 -15.60
C THR A 66 -3.19 1.57 -17.11
N LYS A 67 -2.21 2.14 -17.83
CA LYS A 67 -2.29 2.33 -19.29
C LYS A 67 -2.51 1.01 -20.06
N ALA A 68 -2.13 -0.12 -19.49
CA ALA A 68 -2.31 -1.47 -20.05
C ALA A 68 -3.62 -2.16 -19.60
N ALA A 69 -4.58 -1.43 -19.03
CA ALA A 69 -5.83 -1.93 -18.46
C ALA A 69 -5.67 -2.91 -17.27
N ARG A 70 -4.45 -3.12 -16.76
CA ARG A 70 -4.21 -3.83 -15.50
C ARG A 70 -4.53 -2.93 -14.31
N LYS A 71 -4.97 -3.50 -13.20
CA LYS A 71 -5.56 -2.77 -12.08
C LYS A 71 -4.72 -3.03 -10.83
N ALA A 72 -3.88 -2.08 -10.46
CA ALA A 72 -3.22 -2.15 -9.16
C ALA A 72 -4.26 -2.00 -8.05
N ASP A 73 -4.06 -2.69 -6.93
CA ASP A 73 -4.98 -2.62 -5.79
C ASP A 73 -5.12 -1.19 -5.29
N ILE A 74 -3.99 -0.51 -5.11
CA ILE A 74 -3.90 0.86 -4.62
C ILE A 74 -2.78 1.61 -5.37
N ILE A 75 -3.01 2.90 -5.66
CA ILE A 75 -1.97 3.83 -6.12
C ILE A 75 -1.83 4.96 -5.11
N ILE A 76 -0.62 5.18 -4.59
CA ILE A 76 -0.28 6.32 -3.74
C ILE A 76 0.32 7.45 -4.58
N TYR A 77 -0.14 8.67 -4.35
CA TYR A 77 0.38 9.90 -4.91
C TYR A 77 1.00 10.73 -3.79
N VAL A 78 2.33 10.66 -3.65
CA VAL A 78 3.06 11.57 -2.75
C VAL A 78 3.03 12.97 -3.36
N ASN A 79 3.31 13.06 -4.66
CA ASN A 79 3.16 14.24 -5.49
C ASN A 79 3.03 13.80 -6.97
N ARG A 80 3.00 14.75 -7.92
CA ARG A 80 2.88 14.46 -9.36
C ARG A 80 4.03 13.58 -9.92
N ASP A 81 5.20 13.65 -9.30
CA ASP A 81 6.43 13.01 -9.78
C ASP A 81 6.60 11.62 -9.13
N ILE A 82 6.20 11.48 -7.87
CA ILE A 82 6.28 10.26 -7.06
C ILE A 82 4.90 9.62 -6.95
N VAL A 83 4.68 8.63 -7.82
CA VAL A 83 3.50 7.76 -7.85
C VAL A 83 3.95 6.34 -7.55
N ILE A 84 3.30 5.68 -6.60
CA ILE A 84 3.72 4.39 -6.04
C ILE A 84 2.56 3.41 -6.16
N PRO A 85 2.64 2.38 -7.02
CA PRO A 85 1.70 1.28 -7.00
C PRO A 85 1.94 0.44 -5.75
N VAL A 86 0.85 0.01 -5.13
CA VAL A 86 0.85 -0.88 -3.98
C VAL A 86 0.10 -2.14 -4.36
N GLU A 87 0.79 -3.27 -4.24
CA GLU A 87 0.20 -4.60 -4.40
C GLU A 87 -0.05 -5.19 -3.01
N VAL A 88 -1.27 -5.68 -2.80
CA VAL A 88 -1.72 -6.24 -1.53
C VAL A 88 -1.98 -7.72 -1.67
N GLU A 89 -1.21 -8.51 -0.96
CA GLU A 89 -1.32 -9.96 -0.93
C GLU A 89 -2.01 -10.46 0.33
N ARG A 90 -2.43 -11.71 0.29
CA ARG A 90 -2.90 -12.43 1.48
C ARG A 90 -1.76 -12.57 2.49
N HIS A 91 -2.08 -12.52 3.80
CA HIS A 91 -1.08 -12.70 4.85
C HIS A 91 -0.28 -14.00 4.66
N GLU A 92 1.05 -13.91 4.82
CA GLU A 92 2.04 -14.97 4.60
C GLU A 92 2.19 -15.43 3.14
N ASN A 93 1.57 -14.75 2.17
CA ASN A 93 1.68 -15.05 0.74
C ASN A 93 2.24 -13.86 -0.07
N ILE A 94 3.01 -12.98 0.56
CA ILE A 94 3.49 -11.73 -0.01
C ILE A 94 4.25 -11.90 -1.33
N ASP A 95 4.97 -13.01 -1.52
CA ASP A 95 5.81 -13.22 -2.71
C ASP A 95 5.00 -13.40 -4.01
N ALA A 96 3.71 -13.77 -3.91
CA ALA A 96 2.84 -13.95 -5.06
C ALA A 96 2.62 -12.65 -5.88
N GLY A 97 2.68 -11.50 -5.22
CA GLY A 97 2.40 -10.20 -5.83
C GLY A 97 3.61 -9.52 -6.47
N LEU A 98 4.83 -10.05 -6.29
CA LEU A 98 6.04 -9.37 -6.76
C LEU A 98 6.04 -9.16 -8.28
N GLY A 99 5.67 -10.19 -9.05
CA GLY A 99 5.59 -10.08 -10.51
C GLY A 99 4.60 -9.01 -10.97
N GLN A 100 3.46 -8.91 -10.28
CA GLN A 100 2.44 -7.89 -10.57
C GLN A 100 2.96 -6.49 -10.28
N LEU A 101 3.59 -6.29 -9.11
CA LEU A 101 4.17 -5.00 -8.73
C LEU A 101 5.20 -4.49 -9.74
N LEU A 102 6.13 -5.35 -10.16
CA LEU A 102 7.16 -4.98 -11.14
C LEU A 102 6.53 -4.59 -12.50
N GLN A 103 5.46 -5.28 -12.88
CA GLN A 103 4.71 -4.95 -14.08
C GLN A 103 4.01 -3.60 -13.95
N TYR A 104 3.40 -3.29 -12.81
CA TYR A 104 2.78 -1.99 -12.58
C TYR A 104 3.78 -0.84 -12.64
N GLN A 105 4.95 -0.99 -12.01
CA GLN A 105 6.04 -0.01 -12.08
C GLN A 105 6.43 0.28 -13.53
N ALA A 106 6.56 -0.76 -14.37
CA ALA A 106 6.84 -0.61 -15.79
C ALA A 106 5.68 0.07 -16.55
N ASP A 107 4.43 -0.31 -16.30
CA ASP A 107 3.25 0.21 -17.01
C ASP A 107 3.01 1.72 -16.75
N ILE A 108 3.40 2.21 -15.57
CA ILE A 108 3.24 3.63 -15.19
C ILE A 108 4.53 4.46 -15.36
N ASP A 109 5.62 3.84 -15.82
CA ASP A 109 6.96 4.44 -15.93
C ASP A 109 7.42 5.10 -14.61
N LYS A 110 7.28 4.35 -13.50
CA LYS A 110 7.69 4.79 -12.16
C LYS A 110 8.53 3.74 -11.47
N LYS A 111 9.50 4.24 -10.72
CA LYS A 111 10.52 3.42 -10.07
C LYS A 111 10.07 2.85 -8.74
N TYR A 112 9.23 3.56 -7.98
CA TYR A 112 8.88 3.10 -6.63
C TYR A 112 7.72 2.12 -6.64
N GLY A 113 7.71 1.18 -5.72
CA GLY A 113 6.63 0.21 -5.53
C GLY A 113 6.56 -0.30 -4.10
N ILE A 114 5.37 -0.68 -3.64
CA ILE A 114 5.16 -1.30 -2.33
C ILE A 114 4.47 -2.65 -2.54
N LEU A 115 5.00 -3.68 -1.90
CA LEU A 115 4.36 -4.99 -1.78
C LEU A 115 4.08 -5.22 -0.31
N THR A 116 2.85 -5.58 0.04
CA THR A 116 2.47 -5.81 1.43
C THR A 116 1.44 -6.91 1.55
N ASP A 117 1.51 -7.64 2.66
CA ASP A 117 0.45 -8.56 3.08
C ASP A 117 -0.29 -8.05 4.34
N GLY A 118 -0.16 -6.74 4.59
CA GLY A 118 -0.68 -6.05 5.78
C GLY A 118 0.20 -6.22 7.02
N TYR A 119 0.95 -7.31 7.17
CA TYR A 119 1.93 -7.47 8.25
C TYR A 119 3.31 -7.00 7.82
N LEU A 120 3.81 -7.52 6.71
CA LEU A 120 5.10 -7.20 6.13
C LEU A 120 4.91 -6.16 5.02
N TRP A 121 5.82 -5.20 4.99
CA TRP A 121 5.85 -4.15 3.99
C TRP A 121 7.22 -4.12 3.34
N ARG A 122 7.26 -4.31 2.03
CA ARG A 122 8.46 -4.30 1.22
C ARG A 122 8.41 -3.11 0.26
N PHE A 123 9.45 -2.30 0.26
CA PHE A 123 9.53 -1.10 -0.55
C PHE A 123 10.62 -1.28 -1.61
N TYR A 124 10.27 -0.99 -2.85
CA TYR A 124 11.11 -1.26 -4.00
C TYR A 124 11.49 0.02 -4.76
N ASN A 125 12.65 -0.02 -5.38
CA ASN A 125 13.06 0.87 -6.47
C ASN A 125 13.40 0.01 -7.68
N ASN A 126 12.50 -0.04 -8.66
CA ASN A 126 12.43 -1.05 -9.70
C ASN A 126 12.40 -2.45 -9.06
N ALA A 127 13.26 -3.36 -9.50
CA ALA A 127 13.38 -4.70 -8.93
C ALA A 127 14.20 -4.76 -7.63
N TYR A 128 14.77 -3.64 -7.15
CA TYR A 128 15.61 -3.64 -5.96
C TYR A 128 14.79 -3.41 -4.69
N LEU A 129 14.85 -4.35 -3.75
CA LEU A 129 14.27 -4.22 -2.41
C LEU A 129 15.10 -3.23 -1.59
N LEU A 130 14.51 -2.10 -1.22
CA LEU A 130 15.16 -1.06 -0.42
C LEU A 130 15.06 -1.33 1.08
N ARG A 131 13.87 -1.73 1.53
CA ARG A 131 13.56 -1.96 2.96
C ARG A 131 12.41 -2.96 3.09
N SER A 132 12.45 -3.72 4.18
CA SER A 132 11.37 -4.63 4.58
C SER A 132 11.16 -4.52 6.08
N ASN A 133 9.96 -4.12 6.49
CA ASN A 133 9.60 -3.91 7.90
C ASN A 133 8.24 -4.56 8.15
N ASN A 134 8.03 -5.10 9.35
CA ASN A 134 6.68 -5.46 9.77
C ASN A 134 5.91 -4.24 10.30
N THR A 135 4.58 -4.31 10.37
CA THR A 135 3.71 -3.22 10.79
C THR A 135 4.05 -2.68 12.19
N PRO A 136 4.38 -3.52 13.19
CA PRO A 136 4.90 -3.03 14.46
C PRO A 136 6.22 -2.25 14.38
N GLN A 137 7.11 -2.58 13.44
CA GLN A 137 8.37 -1.86 13.20
C GLN A 137 8.16 -0.57 12.40
N LEU A 138 7.17 -0.51 11.49
CA LEU A 138 6.82 0.73 10.77
C LEU A 138 6.51 1.87 11.74
N ALA A 139 5.77 1.56 12.80
CA ALA A 139 5.42 2.48 13.87
C ALA A 139 6.63 3.14 14.57
N ALA A 140 7.77 2.44 14.62
CA ALA A 140 8.98 2.95 15.27
C ALA A 140 9.84 3.81 14.32
N ALA A 141 9.60 3.74 13.01
CA ALA A 141 10.40 4.42 11.98
C ALA A 141 9.94 5.87 11.69
N GLY A 142 8.80 6.30 12.22
CA GLY A 142 8.19 7.60 11.89
C GLY A 142 7.34 7.56 10.62
N ASN A 143 7.01 8.72 10.05
CA ASN A 143 6.21 8.81 8.82
C ASN A 143 6.95 8.17 7.64
N MET A 144 6.33 7.20 6.97
CA MET A 144 6.96 6.35 5.96
C MET A 144 7.24 7.04 4.62
N LEU A 145 6.70 8.24 4.43
CA LEU A 145 6.85 9.06 3.23
C LEU A 145 7.72 10.32 3.45
N GLU A 146 8.22 10.52 4.68
CA GLU A 146 9.24 11.52 5.02
C GLU A 146 10.66 10.94 4.85
#